data_AF-A0A317XB87-F1
#
_entry.id   AF-A0A317XB87-F1
#
_cell.length_a   1.000
_cell.length_b   1.000
_cell.length_c   1.000
_cell.angle_alpha   90.00
_cell.angle_beta   90.00
_cell.angle_gamma   90.00
#
_symmetry.space_group_name_H-M   'P 1'
#
loop_
_entity.id
_entity.type
_entity.pdbx_description
1 polymer ?
#
loop_
_entity_poly.entity_id
_entity_poly.type
_entity_poly.pdbx_seq_one_letter_code
_entity_poly.pdbx_strand_id
1 'polypeptide(L)'
;MSLARPARCLFCTFSRAAPAGPRVSSRQFHLSSIQLSDRIPKVPEANVPKVNAPEGKTLEEVYRDLKLEDFKPYTEEEKAALKEEYTPEQIAAIEAGEAAIDSKDLFDQFRLRRDPMRLKYLDDLSAIEPGVDRHVRAPQTNSDYNAPFKSDEDFMDDFVQYFTEAPEDLEPADFVRFLETNRVTRGKEENELNGHSALAPNYLNEGETLEKMGNEVEERPRYRDQEGELTYVNPNEPTEQEKRLFQVTGLDRHYIRSLYVKDLVVRRVSNQTRLGKIPSMSVLSTAGNQAGLLGIGIGKSDEIADACQQARARAIKNMRPVPRYENRTIFGDVQGKAGAVELQLMHRPPGFGLRCQHLIFELCRAAGIQDLAARVNRSRNPMNTVKAAYDALMSQRDPEEIARARGKKIVDVRGVYYSGRKLPVPLHVVNRK
;
A
#
# COMPACT_ATOMS: atom_id res chain seq x y z
N MET A 1 -27.60 -72.06 38.45
CA MET A 1 -26.55 -72.33 39.45
C MET A 1 -25.81 -73.60 39.05
N SER A 2 -24.56 -73.48 38.65
CA SER A 2 -23.56 -74.55 38.78
C SER A 2 -22.20 -73.88 38.85
N LEU A 3 -21.63 -73.93 40.05
CA LEU A 3 -20.36 -73.34 40.46
C LEU A 3 -19.21 -74.24 39.99
N ALA A 4 -18.35 -73.73 39.11
CA ALA A 4 -16.96 -74.19 39.00
C ALA A 4 -16.14 -73.15 38.22
N ARG A 5 -15.30 -72.37 38.93
CA ARG A 5 -14.20 -71.62 38.31
C ARG A 5 -12.96 -72.51 38.32
N PRO A 6 -12.29 -72.80 37.20
CA PRO A 6 -10.94 -73.35 37.24
C PRO A 6 -9.93 -72.27 37.68
N ALA A 7 -8.93 -72.70 38.44
CA ALA A 7 -7.95 -71.86 39.14
C ALA A 7 -7.13 -70.96 38.19
N ARG A 8 -6.94 -69.69 38.58
CA ARG A 8 -6.00 -68.75 37.93
C ARG A 8 -4.63 -68.86 38.58
N CYS A 9 -3.59 -69.13 37.80
CA CYS A 9 -2.20 -69.05 38.24
C CYS A 9 -1.84 -67.60 38.62
N LEU A 10 -1.35 -67.41 39.85
CA LEU A 10 -0.97 -66.10 40.41
C LEU A 10 0.32 -65.49 39.82
N PHE A 11 0.97 -66.16 38.87
CA PHE A 11 2.25 -65.73 38.28
C PHE A 11 2.16 -65.17 36.85
N CYS A 12 0.96 -65.02 36.27
CA CYS A 12 0.78 -64.48 34.91
C CYS A 12 0.44 -62.98 34.87
N THR A 13 0.74 -62.19 35.91
CA THR A 13 0.39 -60.77 36.00
C THR A 13 1.31 -59.80 35.27
N PHE A 14 2.32 -60.28 34.53
CA PHE A 14 3.22 -59.40 33.77
C PHE A 14 3.49 -59.92 32.35
N SER A 15 2.54 -59.70 31.45
CA SER A 15 2.82 -59.31 30.06
C SER A 15 1.54 -58.79 29.42
N ARG A 16 1.52 -57.49 29.11
CA ARG A 16 0.46 -56.91 28.28
C ARG A 16 0.66 -57.48 26.88
N ALA A 17 -0.33 -58.19 26.34
CA ALA A 17 -0.34 -58.53 24.91
C ALA A 17 -0.34 -57.21 24.11
N ALA A 18 0.65 -57.03 23.24
CA ALA A 18 0.66 -55.92 22.29
C ALA A 18 -0.58 -56.06 21.37
N PRO A 19 -1.35 -54.97 21.12
CA PRO A 19 -2.41 -55.03 20.13
C PRO A 19 -1.78 -55.22 18.75
N ALA A 20 -2.20 -56.27 18.04
CA ALA A 20 -1.85 -56.45 16.64
C ALA A 20 -2.39 -55.25 15.84
N GLY A 21 -1.50 -54.39 15.35
CA GLY A 21 -1.86 -53.35 14.39
C GLY A 21 -2.40 -53.96 13.09
N PRO A 22 -3.20 -53.20 12.30
CA PRO A 22 -3.72 -53.70 11.04
C PRO A 22 -2.56 -54.04 10.09
N ARG A 23 -2.48 -55.31 9.67
CA ARG A 23 -1.52 -55.73 8.64
C ARG A 23 -1.94 -55.12 7.30
N VAL A 24 -1.10 -54.25 6.75
CA VAL A 24 -1.24 -53.76 5.38
C VAL A 24 -1.10 -54.96 4.44
N SER A 25 -2.06 -55.15 3.53
CA SER A 25 -1.97 -56.13 2.45
C SER A 25 -0.83 -55.72 1.50
N SER A 26 0.31 -56.41 1.59
CA SER A 26 1.31 -56.36 0.53
C SER A 26 0.83 -57.25 -0.62
N ARG A 27 0.66 -56.65 -1.80
CA ARG A 27 0.44 -57.42 -3.03
C ARG A 27 1.70 -58.23 -3.33
N GLN A 28 1.55 -59.53 -3.53
CA GLN A 28 2.61 -60.36 -4.08
C GLN A 28 2.79 -59.97 -5.54
N PHE A 29 3.97 -59.43 -5.88
CA PHE A 29 4.38 -59.26 -7.28
C PHE A 29 4.67 -60.65 -7.86
N HIS A 30 3.69 -61.24 -8.55
CA HIS A 30 3.96 -62.42 -9.37
C HIS A 30 4.77 -62.02 -10.61
N LEU A 31 5.91 -62.68 -10.81
CA LEU A 31 6.74 -62.66 -12.04
C LEU A 31 6.07 -63.48 -13.16
N SER A 32 4.80 -63.22 -13.47
CA SER A 32 4.23 -63.74 -14.71
C SER A 32 4.66 -62.83 -15.85
N SER A 33 5.50 -63.33 -16.75
CA SER A 33 5.77 -62.68 -18.04
C SER A 33 4.45 -62.34 -18.73
N ILE A 34 4.24 -61.06 -19.04
CA ILE A 34 3.06 -60.58 -19.76
C ILE A 34 3.12 -61.19 -21.16
N GLN A 35 2.19 -62.09 -21.47
CA GLN A 35 1.94 -62.46 -22.87
C GLN A 35 1.39 -61.23 -23.57
N LEU A 36 2.22 -60.60 -24.40
CA LEU A 36 1.82 -59.63 -25.41
C LEU A 36 0.95 -60.38 -26.43
N SER A 37 -0.32 -60.55 -26.09
CA SER A 37 -1.35 -60.89 -27.06
C SER A 37 -1.53 -59.71 -27.99
N ASP A 38 -1.78 -59.98 -29.27
CA ASP A 38 -2.17 -59.04 -30.31
C ASP A 38 -3.45 -58.28 -29.91
N ARG A 39 -3.30 -57.33 -28.99
CA ARG A 39 -4.34 -56.38 -28.67
C ARG A 39 -4.39 -55.40 -29.83
N ILE A 40 -5.55 -55.33 -30.45
CA ILE A 40 -5.93 -54.21 -31.31
C ILE A 40 -5.51 -52.94 -30.56
N PRO A 41 -4.64 -52.08 -31.13
CA PRO A 41 -4.20 -50.87 -30.46
C PRO A 41 -5.44 -50.07 -30.10
N LYS A 42 -5.47 -49.58 -28.86
CA LYS A 42 -6.64 -48.91 -28.29
C LYS A 42 -6.71 -47.49 -28.83
N VAL A 43 -6.85 -47.34 -30.15
CA VAL A 43 -7.04 -46.05 -30.80
C VAL A 43 -8.50 -45.67 -30.62
N PRO A 44 -8.83 -44.59 -29.90
CA PRO A 44 -10.20 -44.11 -29.88
C PRO A 44 -10.52 -43.55 -31.28
N GLU A 45 -11.44 -44.18 -32.01
CA GLU A 45 -11.95 -43.64 -33.28
C GLU A 45 -12.47 -42.20 -33.06
N ALA A 46 -11.77 -41.23 -33.65
CA ALA A 46 -12.14 -39.83 -33.57
C ALA A 46 -13.28 -39.54 -34.55
N ASN A 47 -14.51 -39.42 -34.03
CA ASN A 47 -15.63 -38.83 -34.76
C ASN A 47 -15.37 -37.32 -34.95
N VAL A 48 -14.96 -36.91 -36.15
CA VAL A 48 -14.73 -35.50 -36.50
C VAL A 48 -15.84 -35.00 -37.43
N PRO A 49 -16.74 -34.10 -36.99
CA PRO A 49 -17.68 -33.42 -37.89
C PRO A 49 -17.01 -32.23 -38.58
N LYS A 50 -17.23 -32.10 -39.90
CA LYS A 50 -16.73 -31.00 -40.75
C LYS A 50 -17.65 -29.77 -40.68
N VAL A 51 -17.13 -28.58 -40.34
CA VAL A 51 -17.75 -27.28 -40.69
C VAL A 51 -16.69 -26.18 -40.88
N ASN A 52 -16.94 -25.29 -41.85
CA ASN A 52 -16.09 -24.20 -42.34
C ASN A 52 -15.88 -23.03 -41.36
N ALA A 53 -14.71 -22.38 -41.44
CA ALA A 53 -14.22 -21.34 -40.53
C ALA A 53 -14.31 -19.90 -41.08
N PRO A 54 -14.36 -18.89 -40.18
CA PRO A 54 -13.67 -17.61 -40.34
C PRO A 54 -12.57 -17.41 -39.27
N GLU A 55 -11.76 -16.37 -39.45
CA GLU A 55 -10.41 -16.15 -38.89
C GLU A 55 -10.30 -16.04 -37.37
N GLY A 56 -9.21 -16.63 -36.84
CA GLY A 56 -8.81 -16.62 -35.43
C GLY A 56 -9.12 -17.93 -34.70
N LYS A 57 -8.40 -19.02 -35.02
CA LYS A 57 -8.70 -20.34 -34.46
C LYS A 57 -8.43 -20.40 -32.96
N THR A 58 -9.40 -20.90 -32.20
CA THR A 58 -9.17 -21.25 -30.78
C THR A 58 -8.23 -22.46 -30.67
N LEU A 59 -7.54 -22.65 -29.54
CA LEU A 59 -6.66 -23.83 -29.31
C LEU A 59 -7.38 -25.17 -29.56
N GLU A 60 -8.70 -25.19 -29.35
CA GLU A 60 -9.55 -26.37 -29.60
C GLU A 60 -9.86 -26.59 -31.08
N GLU A 61 -9.83 -25.53 -31.90
CA GLU A 61 -9.99 -25.61 -33.36
C GLU A 61 -8.68 -26.00 -34.02
N VAL A 62 -7.53 -25.51 -33.54
CA VAL A 62 -6.20 -25.99 -33.97
C VAL A 62 -6.08 -27.50 -33.76
N TYR A 63 -6.52 -28.00 -32.60
CA TYR A 63 -6.53 -29.43 -32.29
C TYR A 63 -7.36 -30.27 -33.27
N ARG A 64 -8.45 -29.72 -33.83
CA ARG A 64 -9.33 -30.45 -34.76
C ARG A 64 -8.76 -30.57 -36.18
N ASP A 65 -7.87 -29.64 -36.55
CA ASP A 65 -7.37 -29.50 -37.91
C ASP A 65 -5.94 -30.06 -38.10
N LEU A 66 -5.34 -30.63 -37.05
CA LEU A 66 -3.99 -31.22 -37.10
C LEU A 66 -3.90 -32.32 -38.16
N LYS A 67 -2.81 -32.29 -38.93
CA LYS A 67 -2.43 -33.32 -39.90
C LYS A 67 -1.09 -33.92 -39.50
N LEU A 68 -0.82 -35.15 -39.95
CA LEU A 68 0.48 -35.78 -39.75
C LEU A 68 1.64 -34.94 -40.33
N GLU A 69 1.37 -34.23 -41.43
CA GLU A 69 2.32 -33.32 -42.10
C GLU A 69 2.77 -32.13 -41.24
N ASP A 70 2.05 -31.81 -40.16
CA ASP A 70 2.40 -30.70 -39.27
C ASP A 70 3.53 -31.09 -38.29
N PHE A 71 3.77 -32.39 -38.07
CA PHE A 71 4.80 -32.92 -37.18
C PHE A 71 6.05 -33.34 -37.96
N LYS A 72 6.74 -32.38 -38.56
CA LYS A 72 7.97 -32.64 -39.35
C LYS A 72 9.20 -32.78 -38.44
N PRO A 73 10.12 -33.72 -38.75
CA PRO A 73 11.43 -33.73 -38.12
C PRO A 73 12.23 -32.49 -38.53
N TYR A 74 13.20 -32.13 -37.70
CA TYR A 74 14.08 -31.00 -37.98
C TYR A 74 14.94 -31.25 -39.22
N THR A 75 15.07 -30.21 -40.03
CA THR A 75 15.99 -30.20 -41.17
C THR A 75 17.44 -30.10 -40.72
N GLU A 76 18.39 -30.48 -41.58
CA GLU A 76 19.82 -30.37 -41.27
C GLU A 76 20.25 -28.92 -41.03
N GLU A 77 19.59 -27.97 -41.70
CA GLU A 77 19.82 -26.53 -41.52
C GLU A 77 19.33 -26.05 -40.15
N GLU A 78 18.13 -26.46 -39.72
CA GLU A 78 17.59 -26.14 -38.39
C GLU A 78 18.42 -26.80 -37.28
N LYS A 79 18.91 -28.02 -37.49
CA LYS A 79 19.84 -28.68 -36.56
C LYS A 79 21.17 -27.94 -36.47
N ALA A 80 21.64 -27.36 -37.57
CA ALA A 80 22.84 -26.52 -37.55
C ALA A 80 22.59 -25.21 -36.78
N ALA A 81 21.43 -24.58 -36.94
CA ALA A 81 21.06 -23.39 -36.19
C ALA A 81 20.92 -23.67 -34.67
N LEU A 82 20.29 -24.78 -34.29
CA LEU A 82 20.19 -25.20 -32.88
C LEU A 82 21.57 -25.47 -32.26
N LYS A 83 22.56 -25.89 -33.06
CA LYS A 83 23.95 -26.08 -32.62
C LYS A 83 24.67 -24.79 -32.27
N GLU A 84 24.22 -23.65 -32.79
CA GLU A 84 24.76 -22.33 -32.46
C GLU A 84 24.21 -21.81 -31.13
N GLU A 85 22.95 -22.12 -30.80
CA GLU A 85 22.27 -21.61 -29.60
C GLU A 85 22.44 -22.50 -28.35
N TYR A 86 22.46 -23.83 -28.51
CA TYR A 86 22.46 -24.77 -27.39
C TYR A 86 23.81 -25.44 -27.14
N THR A 87 24.01 -25.94 -25.92
CA THR A 87 25.22 -26.68 -25.55
C THR A 87 25.24 -28.08 -26.20
N PRO A 88 26.41 -28.69 -26.44
CA PRO A 88 26.51 -30.02 -27.06
C PRO A 88 25.75 -31.11 -26.29
N GLU A 89 25.69 -31.00 -24.96
CA GLU A 89 24.93 -31.91 -24.10
C GLU A 89 23.41 -31.76 -24.31
N GLN A 90 22.93 -30.51 -24.44
CA GLN A 90 21.52 -30.24 -24.73
C GLN A 90 21.13 -30.71 -26.14
N ILE A 91 21.99 -30.51 -27.14
CA ILE A 91 21.75 -30.99 -28.51
C ILE A 91 21.65 -32.51 -28.56
N ALA A 92 22.53 -33.22 -27.84
CA ALA A 92 22.45 -34.68 -27.74
C ALA A 92 21.10 -35.12 -27.13
N ALA A 93 20.56 -34.38 -26.17
CA ALA A 93 19.24 -34.63 -25.60
C ALA A 93 18.09 -34.34 -26.59
N ILE A 94 18.19 -33.27 -27.38
CA ILE A 94 17.22 -32.91 -28.42
C ILE A 94 17.19 -34.00 -29.51
N GLU A 95 18.35 -34.42 -30.01
CA GLU A 95 18.48 -35.47 -31.03
C GLU A 95 17.94 -36.82 -30.50
N ALA A 96 18.23 -37.16 -29.23
CA ALA A 96 17.67 -38.34 -28.59
C ALA A 96 16.14 -38.27 -28.42
N GLY A 97 15.60 -37.08 -28.10
CA GLY A 97 14.17 -36.82 -27.98
C GLY A 97 13.43 -36.96 -29.31
N GLU A 98 13.97 -36.40 -30.39
CA GLU A 98 13.44 -36.52 -31.75
C GLU A 98 13.46 -37.98 -32.23
N ALA A 99 14.54 -38.71 -31.94
CA ALA A 99 14.65 -40.12 -32.30
C ALA A 99 13.69 -41.03 -31.49
N ALA A 100 13.37 -40.65 -30.25
CA ALA A 100 12.51 -41.43 -29.36
C ALA A 100 11.00 -41.18 -29.58
N ILE A 101 10.62 -39.96 -29.97
CA ILE A 101 9.21 -39.55 -30.11
C ILE A 101 8.81 -39.58 -31.60
N ASP A 102 8.05 -40.59 -32.01
CA ASP A 102 7.57 -40.70 -33.40
C ASP A 102 6.41 -39.72 -33.67
N SER A 103 6.52 -38.99 -34.79
CA SER A 103 5.48 -38.13 -35.38
C SER A 103 4.11 -38.80 -35.50
N LYS A 104 4.06 -40.10 -35.82
CA LYS A 104 2.79 -40.84 -35.95
C LYS A 104 2.10 -41.03 -34.61
N ASP A 105 2.86 -41.34 -33.56
CA ASP A 105 2.29 -41.53 -32.22
C ASP A 105 1.80 -40.21 -31.65
N LEU A 106 2.52 -39.12 -31.92
CA LEU A 106 2.04 -37.76 -31.63
C LEU A 106 0.71 -37.52 -32.34
N PHE A 107 0.57 -37.81 -33.64
CA PHE A 107 -0.68 -37.59 -34.38
C PHE A 107 -1.85 -38.46 -33.86
N ASP A 108 -1.63 -39.76 -33.66
CA ASP A 108 -2.68 -40.70 -33.27
C ASP A 108 -3.20 -40.46 -31.84
N GLN A 109 -2.33 -40.01 -30.93
CA GLN A 109 -2.65 -39.86 -29.50
C GLN A 109 -2.58 -38.42 -28.98
N PHE A 110 -2.37 -37.42 -29.85
CA PHE A 110 -2.19 -36.02 -29.46
C PHE A 110 -3.30 -35.57 -28.53
N ARG A 111 -2.96 -34.91 -27.42
CA ARG A 111 -3.91 -34.21 -26.55
C ARG A 111 -3.24 -32.99 -25.93
N LEU A 112 -3.95 -31.86 -25.91
CA LEU A 112 -3.50 -30.68 -25.17
C LEU A 112 -3.50 -30.97 -23.66
N ARG A 113 -2.37 -30.71 -23.03
CA ARG A 113 -2.19 -30.88 -21.58
C ARG A 113 -3.01 -29.84 -20.79
N ARG A 114 -3.95 -30.31 -19.95
CA ARG A 114 -4.89 -29.46 -19.16
C ARG A 114 -4.82 -29.70 -17.65
N ASP A 115 -3.91 -30.52 -17.16
CA ASP A 115 -3.76 -30.78 -15.72
C ASP A 115 -3.19 -29.57 -14.97
N PRO A 116 -3.42 -29.46 -13.65
CA PRO A 116 -2.92 -28.37 -12.83
C PRO A 116 -1.39 -28.26 -12.76
N MET A 117 -0.67 -29.34 -13.06
CA MET A 117 0.79 -29.41 -12.99
C MET A 117 1.49 -29.02 -14.29
N ARG A 118 0.75 -28.55 -15.31
CA ARG A 118 1.35 -28.01 -16.53
C ARG A 118 2.01 -26.65 -16.25
N LEU A 119 3.10 -26.35 -16.95
CA LEU A 119 3.68 -25.01 -16.96
C LEU A 119 2.68 -24.04 -17.60
N LYS A 120 2.54 -22.85 -17.00
CA LYS A 120 1.60 -21.81 -17.46
C LYS A 120 2.21 -20.86 -18.49
N TYR A 121 3.52 -20.92 -18.64
CA TYR A 121 4.33 -20.17 -19.58
C TYR A 121 5.13 -21.17 -20.42
N LEU A 122 5.66 -20.69 -21.56
CA LEU A 122 6.55 -21.45 -22.41
C LEU A 122 7.98 -21.06 -22.06
N ASP A 123 8.81 -22.06 -21.84
CA ASP A 123 10.22 -21.92 -21.49
C ASP A 123 10.95 -23.16 -21.99
N ASP A 124 12.21 -23.00 -22.38
CA ASP A 124 13.08 -24.09 -22.82
C ASP A 124 13.83 -24.74 -21.65
N LEU A 125 13.80 -24.13 -20.46
CA LEU A 125 14.43 -24.63 -19.23
C LEU A 125 15.93 -24.91 -19.41
N SER A 126 16.59 -24.19 -20.33
CA SER A 126 17.98 -24.42 -20.71
C SER A 126 18.97 -23.82 -19.70
N ALA A 127 18.63 -22.66 -19.14
CA ALA A 127 19.40 -21.93 -18.14
C ALA A 127 18.70 -21.94 -16.77
N ILE A 128 19.48 -21.82 -15.70
CA ILE A 128 18.95 -21.73 -14.33
C ILE A 128 18.64 -20.27 -14.04
N GLU A 129 17.35 -19.95 -13.91
CA GLU A 129 16.92 -18.58 -13.65
C GLU A 129 16.99 -18.26 -12.14
N PRO A 130 17.67 -17.16 -11.75
CA PRO A 130 17.67 -16.74 -10.36
C PRO A 130 16.25 -16.35 -9.89
N GLY A 131 15.81 -16.93 -8.77
CA GLY A 131 14.52 -16.62 -8.14
C GLY A 131 13.37 -17.56 -8.53
N VAL A 132 13.35 -18.08 -9.76
CA VAL A 132 12.39 -19.12 -10.18
C VAL A 132 12.94 -20.51 -9.88
N ASP A 133 14.19 -20.74 -10.28
CA ASP A 133 14.86 -22.01 -10.05
C ASP A 133 15.58 -22.08 -8.72
N ARG A 134 15.95 -23.31 -8.36
CA ARG A 134 16.83 -23.54 -7.21
C ARG A 134 18.25 -23.14 -7.59
N HIS A 135 18.92 -22.45 -6.69
CA HIS A 135 20.31 -22.05 -6.90
C HIS A 135 21.22 -23.26 -7.06
N VAL A 136 22.26 -23.10 -7.89
CA VAL A 136 23.32 -24.09 -8.03
C VAL A 136 24.08 -24.17 -6.72
N ARG A 137 24.11 -25.36 -6.11
CA ARG A 137 24.83 -25.58 -4.86
C ARG A 137 26.28 -25.96 -5.17
N ALA A 138 27.22 -25.24 -4.59
CA ALA A 138 28.62 -25.65 -4.58
C ALA A 138 28.76 -27.07 -3.99
N PRO A 139 29.77 -27.85 -4.41
CA PRO A 139 29.97 -29.19 -3.85
C PRO A 139 30.26 -29.11 -2.34
N GLN A 140 29.82 -30.10 -1.58
CA GLN A 140 30.02 -30.16 -0.12
C GLN A 140 31.49 -30.18 0.30
N THR A 141 32.40 -30.53 -0.61
CA THR A 141 33.85 -30.52 -0.39
C THR A 141 34.44 -29.13 -0.16
N ASN A 142 33.75 -28.08 -0.63
CA ASN A 142 34.17 -26.69 -0.47
C ASN A 142 33.93 -26.21 0.96
N SER A 143 32.88 -26.70 1.62
CA SER A 143 32.57 -26.33 3.00
C SER A 143 33.46 -27.07 4.01
N ASP A 144 34.16 -26.33 4.86
CA ASP A 144 34.87 -26.83 6.02
C ASP A 144 34.26 -26.25 7.30
N TYR A 145 33.54 -27.09 8.03
CA TYR A 145 32.84 -26.70 9.25
C TYR A 145 33.77 -26.50 10.45
N ASN A 146 35.01 -27.00 10.39
CA ASN A 146 35.96 -26.92 11.50
C ASN A 146 37.00 -25.81 11.33
N ALA A 147 36.90 -25.01 10.26
CA ALA A 147 37.79 -23.88 10.01
C ALA A 147 37.69 -22.87 11.17
N PRO A 148 38.77 -22.63 11.94
CA PRO A 148 38.76 -21.64 13.00
C PRO A 148 38.77 -20.23 12.41
N PHE A 149 38.19 -19.26 13.12
CA PHE A 149 38.35 -17.84 12.78
C PHE A 149 39.83 -17.43 12.92
N LYS A 150 40.23 -16.45 12.11
CA LYS A 150 41.53 -15.78 12.24
C LYS A 150 41.63 -15.13 13.62
N SER A 151 42.82 -15.16 14.21
CA SER A 151 43.11 -14.40 15.43
C SER A 151 43.40 -12.94 15.06
N ASP A 152 43.38 -12.07 16.07
CA ASP A 152 43.76 -10.66 15.90
C ASP A 152 45.17 -10.53 15.28
N GLU A 153 46.08 -11.46 15.60
CA GLU A 153 47.43 -11.49 15.03
C GLU A 153 47.41 -11.77 13.51
N ASP A 154 46.65 -12.77 13.04
CA ASP A 154 46.62 -13.03 11.59
C ASP A 154 45.93 -11.91 10.82
N PHE A 155 44.91 -11.30 11.43
CA PHE A 155 44.21 -10.18 10.80
C PHE A 155 45.15 -8.97 10.66
N MET A 156 46.04 -8.76 11.64
CA MET A 156 47.10 -7.76 11.55
C MET A 156 48.14 -8.14 10.49
N ASP A 157 48.47 -9.42 10.33
CA ASP A 157 49.37 -9.88 9.27
C ASP A 157 48.76 -9.66 7.86
N ASP A 158 47.47 -9.96 7.65
CA ASP A 158 46.77 -9.67 6.38
C ASP A 158 46.75 -8.16 6.10
N PHE A 159 46.54 -7.36 7.14
CA PHE A 159 46.54 -5.91 7.04
C PHE A 159 47.93 -5.38 6.67
N VAL A 160 48.99 -5.89 7.30
CA VAL A 160 50.37 -5.55 6.95
C VAL A 160 50.65 -5.96 5.51
N GLN A 161 50.24 -7.16 5.09
CA GLN A 161 50.41 -7.63 3.73
C GLN A 161 49.71 -6.71 2.72
N TYR A 162 48.47 -6.32 2.99
CA TYR A 162 47.74 -5.36 2.17
C TYR A 162 48.49 -4.03 2.04
N PHE A 163 48.99 -3.44 3.13
CA PHE A 163 49.75 -2.19 3.06
C PHE A 163 51.11 -2.32 2.38
N THR A 164 51.72 -3.51 2.38
CA THR A 164 52.97 -3.74 1.64
C THR A 164 52.75 -3.89 0.13
N GLU A 165 51.59 -4.41 -0.27
CA GLU A 165 51.24 -4.64 -1.68
C GLU A 165 50.46 -3.46 -2.29
N ALA A 166 49.89 -2.58 -1.45
CA ALA A 166 49.10 -1.46 -1.90
C ALA A 166 49.95 -0.39 -2.64
N PRO A 167 49.40 0.24 -3.69
CA PRO A 167 50.06 1.34 -4.39
C PRO A 167 50.25 2.56 -3.47
N GLU A 168 51.23 3.44 -3.77
CA GLU A 168 51.53 4.63 -2.93
C GLU A 168 50.34 5.59 -2.78
N ASP A 169 49.41 5.58 -3.74
CA ASP A 169 48.18 6.38 -3.74
C ASP A 169 46.97 5.51 -3.32
N LEU A 170 46.71 5.36 -2.01
CA LEU A 170 45.50 4.68 -1.50
C LEU A 170 44.26 5.59 -1.58
N GLU A 171 43.20 5.11 -2.23
CA GLU A 171 41.86 5.70 -2.07
C GLU A 171 41.07 5.05 -0.91
N PRO A 172 40.14 5.77 -0.26
CA PRO A 172 39.26 5.17 0.74
C PRO A 172 38.44 3.99 0.23
N ALA A 173 38.14 3.93 -1.07
CA ALA A 173 37.42 2.83 -1.70
C ALA A 173 38.22 1.52 -1.71
N ASP A 174 39.54 1.59 -1.87
CA ASP A 174 40.40 0.40 -1.87
C ASP A 174 40.48 -0.22 -0.46
N PHE A 175 40.48 0.63 0.57
CA PHE A 175 40.38 0.16 1.94
C PHE A 175 39.05 -0.53 2.25
N VAL A 176 37.94 -0.01 1.72
CA VAL A 176 36.62 -0.66 1.84
C VAL A 176 36.63 -2.01 1.12
N ARG A 177 37.17 -2.08 -0.10
CA ARG A 177 37.32 -3.34 -0.85
C ARG A 177 38.15 -4.37 -0.09
N PHE A 178 39.24 -3.95 0.54
CA PHE A 178 40.04 -4.84 1.41
C PHE A 178 39.19 -5.41 2.54
N LEU A 179 38.45 -4.57 3.29
CA LEU A 179 37.60 -5.04 4.38
C LEU A 179 36.48 -5.99 3.90
N GLU A 180 35.94 -5.77 2.71
CA GLU A 180 34.89 -6.62 2.13
C GLU A 180 35.42 -7.96 1.58
N THR A 181 36.66 -7.98 1.09
CA THR A 181 37.27 -9.17 0.47
C THR A 181 38.15 -9.97 1.41
N ASN A 182 38.60 -9.38 2.52
CA ASN A 182 39.47 -10.08 3.45
C ASN A 182 38.72 -11.23 4.15
N ARG A 183 39.39 -12.37 4.21
CA ARG A 183 38.83 -13.59 4.77
C ARG A 183 38.83 -13.59 6.28
N VAL A 184 37.85 -14.27 6.86
CA VAL A 184 37.61 -14.29 8.31
C VAL A 184 38.10 -15.58 8.96
N THR A 185 38.25 -16.67 8.19
CA THR A 185 38.61 -18.00 8.66
C THR A 185 40.00 -18.43 8.17
N ARG A 186 40.64 -19.29 8.96
CA ARG A 186 41.83 -20.05 8.56
C ARG A 186 41.37 -21.34 7.90
N GLY A 187 41.62 -21.52 6.61
CA GLY A 187 41.22 -22.74 5.91
C GLY A 187 41.17 -22.58 4.40
N LYS A 188 40.30 -23.37 3.77
CA LYS A 188 40.08 -23.30 2.32
C LYS A 188 39.41 -21.99 1.94
N GLU A 189 39.96 -21.36 0.92
CA GLU A 189 39.43 -20.16 0.27
C GLU A 189 37.95 -20.31 -0.14
N GLU A 190 37.65 -21.48 -0.70
CA GLU A 190 36.34 -21.86 -1.24
C GLU A 190 35.24 -21.91 -0.18
N ASN A 191 35.60 -22.09 1.09
CA ASN A 191 34.64 -22.19 2.19
C ASN A 191 33.85 -20.89 2.40
N GLU A 192 34.51 -19.74 2.20
CA GLU A 192 33.91 -18.40 2.35
C GLU A 192 33.34 -17.87 1.04
N LEU A 193 34.08 -18.04 -0.05
CA LEU A 193 33.69 -17.51 -1.36
C LEU A 193 32.55 -18.30 -2.01
N ASN A 194 32.54 -19.63 -1.86
CA ASN A 194 31.56 -20.49 -2.52
C ASN A 194 31.29 -21.76 -1.71
N GLY A 195 30.92 -21.57 -0.44
CA GLY A 195 30.54 -22.65 0.47
C GLY A 195 29.22 -23.32 0.08
N HIS A 196 29.02 -24.57 0.51
CA HIS A 196 27.77 -25.27 0.28
C HIS A 196 26.62 -24.63 1.07
N SER A 197 25.79 -23.81 0.41
CA SER A 197 24.64 -23.15 1.03
C SER A 197 23.32 -23.84 0.69
N ALA A 198 22.49 -24.02 1.72
CA ALA A 198 21.10 -24.45 1.59
C ALA A 198 20.10 -23.28 1.60
N LEU A 199 20.59 -22.04 1.70
CA LEU A 199 19.74 -20.84 1.76
C LEU A 199 18.96 -20.68 0.45
N ALA A 200 17.69 -20.31 0.54
CA ALA A 200 16.90 -19.99 -0.65
C ALA A 200 17.42 -18.71 -1.33
N PRO A 201 17.30 -18.59 -2.66
CA PRO A 201 17.66 -17.35 -3.36
C PRO A 201 16.78 -16.20 -2.86
N ASN A 202 17.37 -15.01 -2.78
CA ASN A 202 16.61 -13.79 -2.52
C ASN A 202 15.80 -13.45 -3.77
N TYR A 203 14.52 -13.15 -3.59
CA TYR A 203 13.62 -12.74 -4.69
C TYR A 203 13.78 -11.27 -5.10
N LEU A 204 14.48 -10.48 -4.28
CA LEU A 204 14.68 -9.05 -4.47
C LEU A 204 16.16 -8.80 -4.70
N ASN A 205 16.48 -7.92 -5.65
CA ASN A 205 17.85 -7.45 -5.79
C ASN A 205 18.23 -6.56 -4.60
N GLU A 206 19.53 -6.36 -4.39
CA GLU A 206 20.01 -5.49 -3.31
C GLU A 206 19.45 -4.07 -3.45
N GLY A 207 18.75 -3.60 -2.42
CA GLY A 207 18.09 -2.29 -2.41
C GLY A 207 16.66 -2.27 -2.93
N GLU A 208 16.16 -3.36 -3.52
CA GLU A 208 14.75 -3.50 -3.85
C GLU A 208 13.95 -3.92 -2.61
N THR A 209 12.87 -3.20 -2.32
CA THR A 209 11.91 -3.55 -1.27
C THR A 209 10.54 -3.82 -1.89
N LEU A 210 9.70 -4.60 -1.23
CA LEU A 210 8.32 -4.87 -1.71
C LEU A 210 7.53 -3.58 -1.95
N GLU A 211 7.83 -2.50 -1.23
CA GLU A 211 7.19 -1.19 -1.39
C GLU A 211 7.58 -0.47 -2.69
N LYS A 212 8.78 -0.76 -3.23
CA LYS A 212 9.29 -0.21 -4.49
C LYS A 212 8.83 -1.00 -5.72
N MET A 213 8.31 -2.22 -5.54
CA MET A 213 7.77 -3.00 -6.66
C MET A 213 6.48 -2.35 -7.19
N GLY A 214 6.55 -1.76 -8.38
CA GLY A 214 5.40 -1.22 -9.12
C GLY A 214 5.15 0.28 -8.96
N ASN A 215 5.85 0.95 -8.04
CA ASN A 215 5.90 2.41 -7.97
C ASN A 215 7.39 2.81 -7.96
N GLU A 216 7.84 3.54 -8.98
CA GLU A 216 9.12 4.26 -8.93
C GLU A 216 9.04 5.31 -7.81
N VAL A 217 9.29 4.89 -6.58
CA VAL A 217 9.48 5.80 -5.46
C VAL A 217 10.96 6.14 -5.46
N GLU A 218 11.30 7.29 -6.06
CA GLU A 218 12.63 7.89 -5.95
C GLU A 218 13.07 7.87 -4.49
N GLU A 219 14.20 7.22 -4.20
CA GLU A 219 14.79 7.26 -2.87
C GLU A 219 15.25 8.69 -2.56
N ARG A 220 14.56 9.34 -1.63
CA ARG A 220 14.93 10.68 -1.15
C ARG A 220 15.91 10.57 0.03
N PRO A 221 16.87 11.50 0.16
CA PRO A 221 17.91 11.44 1.18
C PRO A 221 17.34 11.47 2.60
N ARG A 222 17.93 10.66 3.49
CA ARG A 222 17.56 10.49 4.90
C ARG A 222 18.10 11.65 5.75
N TYR A 223 17.28 12.20 6.65
CA TYR A 223 17.74 13.06 7.74
C TYR A 223 17.70 12.31 9.07
N ARG A 224 18.67 12.57 9.95
CA ARG A 224 18.80 11.96 11.29
C ARG A 224 18.46 13.01 12.34
N ASP A 225 17.43 12.75 13.14
CA ASP A 225 17.10 13.56 14.32
C ASP A 225 17.92 13.12 15.54
N GLN A 226 17.96 13.97 16.58
CA GLN A 226 18.85 13.84 17.76
C GLN A 226 18.64 12.57 18.61
N GLU A 227 17.57 11.81 18.37
CA GLU A 227 17.16 10.62 19.15
C GLU A 227 17.25 9.29 18.37
N GLY A 228 17.76 9.29 17.13
CA GLY A 228 18.19 8.05 16.45
C GLY A 228 17.10 7.13 15.89
N GLU A 229 15.81 7.47 15.97
CA GLU A 229 14.74 6.75 15.25
C GLU A 229 14.51 7.31 13.84
N LEU A 230 14.58 6.43 12.83
CA LEU A 230 14.28 6.74 11.43
C LEU A 230 12.77 6.66 11.18
N THR A 231 12.08 7.80 11.10
CA THR A 231 10.72 7.85 10.55
C THR A 231 10.64 8.80 9.35
N TYR A 232 10.16 8.28 8.22
CA TYR A 232 9.94 9.06 7.00
C TYR A 232 8.59 9.76 7.08
N VAL A 233 8.59 11.06 7.39
CA VAL A 233 7.53 11.95 6.95
C VAL A 233 8.19 13.24 6.50
N ASN A 234 8.43 13.40 5.20
CA ASN A 234 8.68 14.73 4.65
C ASN A 234 7.51 15.63 5.10
N PRO A 235 7.72 16.70 5.91
CA PRO A 235 6.63 17.59 6.33
C PRO A 235 5.95 18.25 5.11
N ASN A 236 6.66 18.22 3.98
CA ASN A 236 6.25 18.69 2.68
C ASN A 236 5.68 17.61 1.76
N GLU A 237 5.29 16.43 2.23
CA GLU A 237 4.45 15.50 1.45
C GLU A 237 2.98 15.58 1.88
N PRO A 238 2.02 15.59 0.94
CA PRO A 238 0.62 15.70 1.29
C PRO A 238 0.13 14.37 1.83
N THR A 239 -0.52 14.39 3.00
CA THR A 239 -1.19 13.21 3.55
C THR A 239 -2.20 12.68 2.54
N GLU A 240 -2.50 11.37 2.54
CA GLU A 240 -3.49 10.80 1.62
C GLU A 240 -4.84 11.53 1.66
N GLN A 241 -5.27 11.99 2.84
CA GLN A 241 -6.48 12.78 2.99
C GLN A 241 -6.38 14.15 2.31
N GLU A 242 -5.20 14.79 2.34
CA GLU A 242 -4.94 16.03 1.60
C GLU A 242 -4.96 15.77 0.09
N LYS A 243 -4.38 14.65 -0.38
CA LYS A 243 -4.44 14.25 -1.80
C LYS A 243 -5.88 14.05 -2.26
N ARG A 244 -6.72 13.39 -1.46
CA ARG A 244 -8.17 13.23 -1.74
C ARG A 244 -8.89 14.57 -1.75
N LEU A 245 -8.58 15.45 -0.80
CA LEU A 245 -9.16 16.79 -0.74
C LEU A 245 -8.81 17.60 -1.99
N PHE A 246 -7.55 17.53 -2.44
CA PHE A 246 -7.07 18.15 -3.68
C PHE A 246 -7.88 17.69 -4.88
N GLN A 247 -8.05 16.38 -5.05
CA GLN A 247 -8.85 15.80 -6.16
C GLN A 247 -10.32 16.26 -6.14
N VAL A 248 -10.91 16.40 -4.95
CA VAL A 248 -12.33 16.76 -4.81
C VAL A 248 -12.57 18.27 -4.98
N THR A 249 -11.67 19.11 -4.47
CA THR A 249 -11.88 20.56 -4.41
C THR A 249 -11.20 21.32 -5.55
N GLY A 250 -10.18 20.73 -6.18
CA GLY A 250 -9.34 21.41 -7.18
C GLY A 250 -8.53 22.58 -6.60
N LEU A 251 -8.47 22.73 -5.28
CA LEU A 251 -7.72 23.79 -4.62
C LEU A 251 -6.24 23.45 -4.57
N ASP A 252 -5.38 24.44 -4.83
CA ASP A 252 -3.94 24.26 -4.72
C ASP A 252 -3.50 23.91 -3.29
N ARG A 253 -2.42 23.14 -3.18
CA ARG A 253 -1.87 22.69 -1.92
C ARG A 253 -1.41 23.85 -1.03
N HIS A 254 -0.74 24.84 -1.61
CA HIS A 254 -0.29 26.00 -0.84
C HIS A 254 -1.49 26.79 -0.33
N TYR A 255 -2.54 26.88 -1.13
CA TYR A 255 -3.79 27.51 -0.74
C TYR A 255 -4.42 26.80 0.46
N ILE A 256 -4.59 25.47 0.43
CA ILE A 256 -5.18 24.70 1.54
C ILE A 256 -4.39 24.91 2.85
N ARG A 257 -3.06 24.88 2.79
CA ARG A 257 -2.20 25.12 3.95
C ARG A 257 -2.26 26.54 4.48
N SER A 258 -2.57 27.52 3.63
CA SER A 258 -2.76 28.92 4.02
C SER A 258 -4.09 29.20 4.71
N LEU A 259 -5.07 28.28 4.60
CA LEU A 259 -6.37 28.45 5.23
C LEU A 259 -6.26 28.47 6.76
N TYR A 260 -7.03 29.36 7.37
CA TYR A 260 -7.18 29.38 8.82
C TYR A 260 -8.12 28.24 9.24
N VAL A 261 -7.56 27.21 9.86
CA VAL A 261 -8.30 26.05 10.34
C VAL A 261 -8.21 25.95 11.86
N LYS A 262 -9.36 25.79 12.52
CA LYS A 262 -9.42 25.67 13.99
C LYS A 262 -10.47 24.64 14.40
N ASP A 263 -10.07 23.76 15.31
CA ASP A 263 -10.99 22.82 15.96
C ASP A 263 -11.73 23.55 17.08
N LEU A 264 -13.06 23.61 17.00
CA LEU A 264 -13.91 24.42 17.88
C LEU A 264 -14.46 23.61 19.05
N VAL A 265 -14.98 22.42 18.77
CA VAL A 265 -15.65 21.58 19.77
C VAL A 265 -15.17 20.15 19.60
N VAL A 266 -14.59 19.59 20.66
CA VAL A 266 -14.19 18.18 20.74
C VAL A 266 -15.07 17.49 21.79
N ARG A 267 -15.69 16.37 21.43
CA ARG A 267 -16.56 15.59 22.32
C ARG A 267 -16.19 14.12 22.25
N ARG A 268 -16.11 13.46 23.40
CA ARG A 268 -16.17 11.99 23.48
C ARG A 268 -17.63 11.58 23.58
N VAL A 269 -18.14 10.90 22.56
CA VAL A 269 -19.50 10.35 22.52
C VAL A 269 -19.43 8.84 22.64
N SER A 270 -20.47 8.19 23.16
CA SER A 270 -20.49 6.72 23.25
C SER A 270 -21.81 6.18 22.71
N ASN A 271 -21.73 5.04 22.04
CA ASN A 271 -22.88 4.28 21.58
C ASN A 271 -22.98 2.97 22.37
N GLN A 272 -24.16 2.63 22.88
CA GLN A 272 -24.40 1.34 23.53
C GLN A 272 -24.69 0.29 22.46
N THR A 273 -23.85 -0.73 22.38
CA THR A 273 -24.02 -1.87 21.46
C THR A 273 -24.14 -3.16 22.25
N ARG A 274 -24.42 -4.28 21.56
CA ARG A 274 -24.39 -5.62 22.17
C ARG A 274 -23.03 -5.96 22.78
N LEU A 275 -21.94 -5.42 22.21
CA LEU A 275 -20.57 -5.62 22.70
C LEU A 275 -20.20 -4.66 23.84
N GLY A 276 -21.11 -3.76 24.24
CA GLY A 276 -20.88 -2.76 25.28
C GLY A 276 -20.84 -1.32 24.76
N LYS A 277 -20.25 -0.42 25.55
CA LYS A 277 -20.13 1.01 25.21
C LYS A 277 -18.96 1.21 24.26
N ILE A 278 -19.24 1.57 23.02
CA ILE A 278 -18.21 1.93 22.02
C ILE A 278 -18.04 3.46 22.05
N PRO A 279 -16.90 3.97 22.54
CA PRO A 279 -16.60 5.40 22.49
C PRO A 279 -16.16 5.81 21.08
N SER A 280 -16.52 7.01 20.66
CA SER A 280 -15.98 7.66 19.48
C SER A 280 -15.75 9.14 19.77
N MET A 281 -14.82 9.74 19.05
CA MET A 281 -14.48 11.15 19.15
C MET A 281 -15.19 11.92 18.05
N SER A 282 -15.95 12.94 18.42
CA SER A 282 -16.64 13.84 17.49
C SER A 282 -16.04 15.24 17.60
N VAL A 283 -15.58 15.77 16.47
CA VAL A 283 -14.91 17.06 16.36
C VAL A 283 -15.67 17.95 15.40
N LEU A 284 -15.89 19.21 15.78
CA LEU A 284 -16.40 20.27 14.92
C LEU A 284 -15.29 21.28 14.67
N SER A 285 -14.91 21.46 13.41
CA SER A 285 -13.85 22.38 13.00
C SER A 285 -14.39 23.44 12.04
N THR A 286 -13.72 24.58 12.00
CA THR A 286 -13.94 25.67 11.04
C THR A 286 -12.74 25.82 10.14
N ALA A 287 -12.97 26.19 8.89
CA ALA A 287 -11.96 26.56 7.91
C ALA A 287 -12.37 27.88 7.24
N GLY A 288 -11.42 28.75 6.95
CA GLY A 288 -11.70 29.98 6.22
C GLY A 288 -10.44 30.66 5.70
N ASN A 289 -10.61 31.54 4.72
CA ASN A 289 -9.50 32.25 4.06
C ASN A 289 -9.25 33.66 4.63
N GLN A 290 -9.92 34.03 5.73
CA GLN A 290 -9.90 35.37 6.34
C GLN A 290 -10.32 36.51 5.38
N ALA A 291 -10.89 36.16 4.22
CA ALA A 291 -11.27 37.08 3.15
C ALA A 291 -12.74 36.90 2.74
N GLY A 292 -13.56 36.30 3.60
CA GLY A 292 -14.99 36.11 3.37
C GLY A 292 -15.39 34.71 2.94
N LEU A 293 -14.49 33.71 2.88
CA LEU A 293 -14.88 32.31 2.79
C LEU A 293 -14.86 31.68 4.18
N LEU A 294 -15.94 30.98 4.53
CA LEU A 294 -16.09 30.27 5.79
C LEU A 294 -16.76 28.93 5.55
N GLY A 295 -16.24 27.87 6.16
CA GLY A 295 -16.83 26.55 6.16
C GLY A 295 -16.73 25.90 7.53
N ILE A 296 -17.72 25.08 7.87
CA ILE A 296 -17.74 24.26 9.08
C ILE A 296 -17.87 22.78 8.72
N GLY A 297 -17.25 21.92 9.51
CA GLY A 297 -17.22 20.47 9.27
C GLY A 297 -17.23 19.69 10.56
N ILE A 298 -18.00 18.59 10.59
CA ILE A 298 -18.03 17.65 11.71
C ILE A 298 -17.34 16.36 11.26
N GLY A 299 -16.34 15.91 12.02
CA GLY A 299 -15.69 14.61 11.87
C GLY A 299 -16.05 13.70 13.05
N LYS A 300 -16.08 12.39 12.81
CA LYS A 300 -16.28 11.39 13.86
C LYS A 300 -15.47 10.15 13.53
N SER A 301 -14.57 9.78 14.42
CA SER A 301 -13.75 8.57 14.33
C SER A 301 -13.56 8.00 15.73
N ASP A 302 -12.96 6.82 15.83
CA ASP A 302 -12.60 6.23 17.13
C ASP A 302 -11.38 6.96 17.71
N GLU A 303 -10.42 7.31 16.84
CA GLU A 303 -9.24 8.12 17.17
C GLU A 303 -9.48 9.63 17.00
N ILE A 304 -8.83 10.44 17.86
CA ILE A 304 -8.99 11.90 17.86
C ILE A 304 -8.37 12.52 16.61
N ALA A 305 -7.16 12.09 16.24
CA ALA A 305 -6.42 12.64 15.11
C ALA A 305 -7.22 12.50 13.80
N ASP A 306 -7.77 11.32 13.56
CA ASP A 306 -8.61 11.04 12.39
C ASP A 306 -9.89 11.86 12.41
N ALA A 307 -10.55 11.98 13.56
CA ALA A 307 -11.75 12.80 13.70
C ALA A 307 -11.47 14.28 13.38
N CYS A 308 -10.32 14.82 13.83
CA CYS A 308 -9.87 16.16 13.49
C CYS A 308 -9.61 16.30 11.98
N GLN A 309 -8.85 15.39 11.37
CA GLN A 309 -8.56 15.46 9.93
C GLN A 309 -9.84 15.41 9.09
N GLN A 310 -10.77 14.51 9.41
CA GLN A 310 -12.08 14.43 8.75
C GLN A 310 -12.91 15.72 8.94
N ALA A 311 -12.91 16.30 10.15
CA ALA A 311 -13.62 17.54 10.44
C ALA A 311 -13.07 18.71 9.61
N ARG A 312 -11.74 18.85 9.56
CA ARG A 312 -11.03 19.88 8.79
C ARG A 312 -11.27 19.72 7.29
N ALA A 313 -11.17 18.50 6.76
CA ALA A 313 -11.43 18.22 5.34
C ALA A 313 -12.87 18.57 4.94
N ARG A 314 -13.85 18.21 5.79
CA ARG A 314 -15.26 18.58 5.58
C ARG A 314 -15.48 20.09 5.67
N ALA A 315 -14.80 20.78 6.58
CA ALA A 315 -14.89 22.23 6.71
C ALA A 315 -14.38 22.94 5.45
N ILE A 316 -13.24 22.52 4.91
CA ILE A 316 -12.67 23.09 3.68
C ILE A 316 -13.59 22.83 2.49
N LYS A 317 -14.13 21.61 2.35
CA LYS A 317 -15.09 21.27 1.28
C LYS A 317 -16.37 22.12 1.34
N ASN A 318 -16.80 22.50 2.55
CA ASN A 318 -18.05 23.23 2.77
C ASN A 318 -17.87 24.76 2.86
N MET A 319 -16.73 25.31 2.41
CA MET A 319 -16.53 26.76 2.43
C MET A 319 -17.54 27.48 1.53
N ARG A 320 -18.19 28.51 2.08
CA ARG A 320 -19.15 29.37 1.39
C ARG A 320 -18.77 30.85 1.57
N PRO A 321 -19.14 31.72 0.61
CA PRO A 321 -18.94 33.15 0.74
C PRO A 321 -19.87 33.74 1.80
N VAL A 322 -19.31 34.51 2.72
CA VAL A 322 -19.98 35.31 3.74
C VAL A 322 -19.96 36.77 3.29
N PRO A 323 -21.12 37.42 3.09
CA PRO A 323 -21.16 38.83 2.77
C PRO A 323 -20.67 39.66 3.97
N ARG A 324 -19.84 40.66 3.70
CA ARG A 324 -19.22 41.53 4.72
C ARG A 324 -19.29 43.00 4.31
N TYR A 325 -19.87 43.83 5.16
CA TYR A 325 -19.85 45.28 5.01
C TYR A 325 -18.44 45.83 5.27
N GLU A 326 -17.94 46.66 4.35
CA GLU A 326 -16.59 47.24 4.36
C GLU A 326 -15.46 46.19 4.54
N ASN A 327 -15.69 44.92 4.16
CA ASN A 327 -14.78 43.80 4.43
C ASN A 327 -14.40 43.63 5.92
N ARG A 328 -15.25 44.08 6.86
CA ARG A 328 -14.93 44.06 8.30
C ARG A 328 -16.06 43.56 9.20
N THR A 329 -17.33 43.85 8.88
CA THR A 329 -18.49 43.52 9.75
C THR A 329 -19.64 42.96 8.91
N ILE A 330 -20.73 42.56 9.55
CA ILE A 330 -21.92 42.00 8.90
C ILE A 330 -22.88 43.10 8.41
N PHE A 331 -23.78 42.76 7.49
CA PHE A 331 -24.86 43.63 7.04
C PHE A 331 -26.04 43.59 8.02
N GLY A 332 -26.20 44.67 8.79
CA GLY A 332 -27.26 44.82 9.77
C GLY A 332 -27.15 43.84 10.95
N ASP A 333 -28.18 43.82 11.79
CA ASP A 333 -28.27 42.86 12.90
C ASP A 333 -29.00 41.60 12.43
N VAL A 334 -28.43 40.44 12.74
CA VAL A 334 -28.94 39.14 12.28
C VAL A 334 -29.16 38.23 13.46
N GLN A 335 -30.23 37.44 13.38
CA GLN A 335 -30.56 36.43 14.37
C GLN A 335 -30.41 35.04 13.74
N GLY A 336 -29.77 34.12 14.47
CA GLY A 336 -29.63 32.72 14.10
C GLY A 336 -30.25 31.81 15.15
N LYS A 337 -30.79 30.67 14.72
CA LYS A 337 -31.39 29.69 15.61
C LYS A 337 -30.95 28.28 15.25
N ALA A 338 -30.47 27.52 16.22
CA ALA A 338 -30.17 26.10 16.06
C ALA A 338 -30.62 25.31 17.29
N GLY A 339 -31.67 24.49 17.13
CA GLY A 339 -32.34 23.84 18.26
C GLY A 339 -32.87 24.88 19.24
N ALA A 340 -32.48 24.76 20.52
CA ALA A 340 -32.83 25.71 21.59
C ALA A 340 -31.84 26.89 21.73
N VAL A 341 -30.80 26.98 20.90
CA VAL A 341 -29.85 28.10 20.90
C VAL A 341 -30.42 29.22 20.04
N GLU A 342 -30.54 30.41 20.63
CA GLU A 342 -30.94 31.64 19.94
C GLU A 342 -29.77 32.61 20.01
N LEU A 343 -29.30 33.10 18.86
CA LEU A 343 -28.08 33.88 18.76
C LEU A 343 -28.39 35.17 18.00
N GLN A 344 -27.87 36.28 18.51
CA GLN A 344 -27.99 37.59 17.89
C GLN A 344 -26.60 38.12 17.58
N LEU A 345 -26.31 38.32 16.30
CA LEU A 345 -25.12 39.00 15.79
C LEU A 345 -25.49 40.45 15.52
N MET A 346 -24.67 41.36 16.02
CA MET A 346 -24.87 42.79 15.87
C MET A 346 -23.68 43.41 15.15
N HIS A 347 -23.97 44.18 14.10
CA HIS A 347 -22.95 44.95 13.38
C HIS A 347 -22.39 46.06 14.28
N ARG A 348 -21.11 46.39 14.11
CA ARG A 348 -20.42 47.37 14.96
C ARG A 348 -19.55 48.32 14.14
N PRO A 349 -19.32 49.55 14.63
CA PRO A 349 -18.44 50.53 13.97
C PRO A 349 -16.99 50.03 13.93
N PRO A 350 -16.14 50.60 13.05
CA PRO A 350 -14.74 50.18 12.93
C PRO A 350 -13.96 50.45 14.21
N GLY A 351 -13.07 49.53 14.57
CA GLY A 351 -12.23 49.64 15.78
C GLY A 351 -12.91 49.15 17.05
N PHE A 352 -14.08 48.52 16.95
CA PHE A 352 -14.76 47.91 18.09
C PHE A 352 -14.14 46.57 18.49
N GLY A 353 -13.64 45.82 17.50
CA GLY A 353 -13.09 44.48 17.65
C GLY A 353 -14.16 43.38 17.77
N LEU A 354 -13.71 42.15 18.01
CA LEU A 354 -14.58 40.99 18.18
C LEU A 354 -14.96 40.79 19.66
N ARG A 355 -16.15 41.27 20.06
CA ARG A 355 -16.69 41.08 21.43
C ARG A 355 -17.78 40.02 21.42
N CYS A 356 -17.34 38.76 21.36
CA CYS A 356 -18.19 37.60 21.14
C CYS A 356 -17.76 36.42 22.03
N GLN A 357 -18.59 35.38 22.11
CA GLN A 357 -18.17 34.09 22.69
C GLN A 357 -16.99 33.51 21.89
N HIS A 358 -16.06 32.81 22.55
CA HIS A 358 -14.85 32.24 21.94
C HIS A 358 -15.10 31.42 20.64
N LEU A 359 -16.17 30.63 20.58
CA LEU A 359 -16.51 29.86 19.36
C LEU A 359 -16.87 30.78 18.17
N ILE A 360 -17.63 31.84 18.45
CA ILE A 360 -18.04 32.83 17.44
C ILE A 360 -16.84 33.71 17.05
N PHE A 361 -15.96 34.01 18.00
CA PHE A 361 -14.71 34.71 17.75
C PHE A 361 -13.85 33.97 16.71
N GLU A 362 -13.64 32.67 16.88
CA GLU A 362 -12.87 31.86 15.93
C GLU A 362 -13.53 31.77 14.55
N LEU A 363 -14.87 31.66 14.48
CA LEU A 363 -15.61 31.73 13.21
C LEU A 363 -15.43 33.08 12.51
N CYS A 364 -15.56 34.18 13.26
CA CYS A 364 -15.39 35.53 12.72
C CYS A 364 -13.97 35.74 12.20
N ARG A 365 -12.97 35.26 12.96
CA ARG A 365 -11.56 35.31 12.54
C ARG A 365 -11.32 34.51 11.26
N ALA A 366 -11.86 33.30 11.16
CA ALA A 366 -11.79 32.46 9.96
C ALA A 366 -12.45 33.13 8.74
N ALA A 367 -13.60 33.79 8.94
CA ALA A 367 -14.32 34.51 7.89
C ALA A 367 -13.69 35.86 7.50
N GLY A 368 -12.81 36.44 8.34
CA GLY A 368 -12.26 37.77 8.14
C GLY A 368 -13.14 38.91 8.65
N ILE A 369 -14.00 38.64 9.62
CA ILE A 369 -14.78 39.66 10.34
C ILE A 369 -13.91 40.19 11.48
N GLN A 370 -13.81 41.51 11.59
CA GLN A 370 -12.98 42.21 12.56
C GLN A 370 -13.81 42.88 13.67
N ASP A 371 -14.97 43.43 13.32
CA ASP A 371 -15.85 44.12 14.27
C ASP A 371 -17.20 43.42 14.37
N LEU A 372 -17.53 42.91 15.56
CA LEU A 372 -18.79 42.23 15.80
C LEU A 372 -19.09 42.20 17.31
N ALA A 373 -20.37 42.35 17.66
CA ALA A 373 -20.88 41.95 18.97
C ALA A 373 -21.83 40.77 18.81
N ALA A 374 -21.66 39.72 19.62
CA ALA A 374 -22.56 38.57 19.60
C ALA A 374 -23.13 38.30 20.99
N ARG A 375 -24.43 37.99 21.04
CA ARG A 375 -25.11 37.55 22.25
C ARG A 375 -25.78 36.20 22.00
N VAL A 376 -25.44 35.21 22.81
CA VAL A 376 -26.09 33.89 22.81
C VAL A 376 -27.15 33.89 23.90
N ASN A 377 -28.40 33.86 23.47
CA ASN A 377 -29.60 33.81 24.29
C ASN A 377 -30.07 32.37 24.46
N ARG A 378 -30.86 32.14 25.52
CA ARG A 378 -31.47 30.84 25.85
C ARG A 378 -30.42 29.74 26.16
N SER A 379 -30.11 28.86 25.21
CA SER A 379 -29.15 27.76 25.41
C SER A 379 -27.75 28.12 24.88
N ARG A 380 -26.70 27.58 25.50
CA ARG A 380 -25.29 27.80 25.11
C ARG A 380 -24.59 26.51 24.67
N ASN A 381 -25.32 25.57 24.07
CA ASN A 381 -24.75 24.31 23.58
C ASN A 381 -23.68 24.58 22.49
N PRO A 382 -22.39 24.25 22.69
CA PRO A 382 -21.29 24.65 21.81
C PRO A 382 -21.50 24.34 20.33
N MET A 383 -21.95 23.11 20.01
CA MET A 383 -22.17 22.69 18.62
C MET A 383 -23.30 23.47 17.96
N ASN A 384 -24.38 23.71 18.68
CA ASN A 384 -25.52 24.46 18.15
C ASN A 384 -25.23 25.95 18.08
N THR A 385 -24.43 26.49 19.00
CA THR A 385 -23.95 27.88 18.91
C THR A 385 -23.16 28.12 17.63
N VAL A 386 -22.24 27.22 17.27
CA VAL A 386 -21.48 27.31 16.01
C VAL A 386 -22.40 27.20 14.79
N LYS A 387 -23.35 26.25 14.80
CA LYS A 387 -24.32 26.10 13.71
C LYS A 387 -25.23 27.32 13.55
N ALA A 388 -25.75 27.87 14.66
CA ALA A 388 -26.58 29.07 14.66
C ALA A 388 -25.80 30.30 14.17
N ALA A 389 -24.54 30.44 14.58
CA ALA A 389 -23.68 31.53 14.13
C ALA A 389 -23.37 31.42 12.63
N TYR A 390 -23.04 30.22 12.14
CA TYR A 390 -22.80 29.96 10.73
C TYR A 390 -24.04 30.26 9.89
N ASP A 391 -25.21 29.79 10.32
CA ASP A 391 -26.49 30.06 9.64
C ASP A 391 -26.81 31.56 9.63
N ALA A 392 -26.64 32.26 10.76
CA ALA A 392 -26.83 33.71 10.84
C ALA A 392 -25.91 34.49 9.88
N LEU A 393 -24.66 34.06 9.73
CA LEU A 393 -23.72 34.70 8.79
C LEU A 393 -24.12 34.46 7.33
N MET A 394 -24.73 33.31 7.02
CA MET A 394 -25.20 32.97 5.68
C MET A 394 -26.58 33.57 5.35
N SER A 395 -27.40 33.86 6.36
CA SER A 395 -28.75 34.45 6.20
C SER A 395 -28.76 35.98 6.13
N GLN A 396 -27.60 36.61 5.97
CA GLN A 396 -27.50 38.06 5.79
C GLN A 396 -28.24 38.48 4.52
N ARG A 397 -28.89 39.65 4.56
CA ARG A 397 -29.56 40.21 3.39
C ARG A 397 -28.64 41.21 2.72
N ASP A 398 -28.38 41.00 1.43
CA ASP A 398 -27.57 41.94 0.67
C ASP A 398 -28.35 43.25 0.47
N PRO A 399 -27.74 44.42 0.77
CA PRO A 399 -28.43 45.70 0.66
C PRO A 399 -28.88 46.00 -0.78
N GLU A 400 -28.15 45.50 -1.78
CA GLU A 400 -28.52 45.63 -3.19
C GLU A 400 -29.77 44.83 -3.53
N GLU A 401 -29.91 43.61 -3.00
CA GLU A 401 -31.10 42.79 -3.18
C GLU A 401 -32.31 43.45 -2.52
N ILE A 402 -32.15 44.02 -1.32
CA ILE A 402 -33.22 44.76 -0.65
C ILE A 402 -33.63 45.99 -1.48
N ALA A 403 -32.66 46.74 -2.03
CA ALA A 403 -32.92 47.90 -2.86
C ALA A 403 -33.72 47.52 -4.12
N ARG A 404 -33.33 46.43 -4.78
CA ARG A 404 -34.02 45.87 -5.95
C ARG A 404 -35.44 45.42 -5.61
N ALA A 405 -35.63 44.70 -4.50
CA ALA A 405 -36.94 44.22 -4.07
C ALA A 405 -37.91 45.35 -3.71
N ARG A 406 -37.39 46.46 -3.15
CA ARG A 406 -38.19 47.63 -2.75
C ARG A 406 -38.34 48.68 -3.84
N GLY A 407 -37.58 48.59 -4.94
CA GLY A 407 -37.51 49.63 -5.98
C GLY A 407 -36.98 50.97 -5.47
N LYS A 408 -36.22 50.97 -4.37
CA LYS A 408 -35.71 52.19 -3.72
C LYS A 408 -34.20 52.07 -3.51
N LYS A 409 -33.47 53.14 -3.83
CA LYS A 409 -32.02 53.21 -3.59
C LYS A 409 -31.75 53.17 -2.09
N ILE A 410 -31.00 52.17 -1.63
CA ILE A 410 -30.43 52.14 -0.28
C ILE A 410 -29.08 52.84 -0.35
N VAL A 411 -28.95 53.94 0.38
CA VAL A 411 -27.73 54.74 0.40
C VAL A 411 -26.99 54.46 1.70
N ASP A 412 -25.74 54.01 1.58
CA ASP A 412 -24.82 54.00 2.71
C ASP A 412 -24.33 55.43 2.98
N VAL A 413 -24.85 56.02 4.05
CA VAL A 413 -24.55 57.40 4.47
C VAL A 413 -23.05 57.58 4.73
N ARG A 414 -22.39 56.56 5.29
CA ARG A 414 -20.97 56.62 5.63
C ARG A 414 -20.11 56.61 4.37
N GLY A 415 -20.41 55.74 3.41
CA GLY A 415 -19.76 55.70 2.10
C GLY A 415 -19.89 57.01 1.33
N VAL A 416 -21.07 57.66 1.36
CA VAL A 416 -21.29 58.97 0.73
C VAL A 416 -20.47 60.06 1.42
N TYR A 417 -20.53 60.14 2.75
CA TYR A 417 -19.85 61.18 3.52
C TYR A 417 -18.33 61.19 3.28
N TYR A 418 -17.70 60.02 3.19
CA TYR A 418 -16.26 59.90 2.94
C TYR A 418 -15.90 59.74 1.46
N SER A 419 -16.83 59.96 0.52
CA SER A 419 -16.60 59.84 -0.93
C SER A 419 -15.96 58.48 -1.31
N GLY A 420 -16.36 57.40 -0.65
CA GLY A 420 -15.83 56.05 -0.88
C GLY A 420 -14.43 55.77 -0.30
N ARG A 421 -13.78 56.72 0.38
CA ARG A 421 -12.50 56.46 1.07
C ARG A 421 -12.73 55.58 2.29
N LYS A 422 -12.25 54.33 2.23
CA LYS A 422 -12.23 53.42 3.39
C LYS A 422 -11.24 53.95 4.43
N LEU A 423 -11.62 53.94 5.71
CA LEU A 423 -10.68 54.26 6.79
C LEU A 423 -9.53 53.23 6.77
N PRO A 424 -8.29 53.63 7.12
CA PRO A 424 -7.22 52.68 7.31
C PRO A 424 -7.64 51.70 8.39
N VAL A 425 -7.72 50.43 8.01
CA VAL A 425 -7.91 49.32 8.95
C VAL A 425 -6.70 49.36 9.89
N PRO A 426 -6.87 49.34 11.22
CA PRO A 426 -5.72 49.31 12.11
C PRO A 426 -4.90 48.06 11.74
N LEU A 427 -3.65 48.27 11.31
CA LEU A 427 -2.70 47.19 11.07
C LEU A 427 -2.66 46.35 12.35
N HIS A 428 -3.12 45.10 12.26
CA HIS A 428 -2.94 44.16 13.35
C HIS A 428 -1.46 44.20 13.75
N VAL A 429 -1.21 44.40 15.05
CA VAL A 429 0.10 44.17 15.65
C VAL A 429 0.47 42.74 15.28
N VAL A 430 1.27 42.58 14.23
CA VAL A 430 2.00 41.36 13.95
C VAL A 430 2.82 41.15 15.21
N ASN A 431 2.44 40.16 16.02
CA ASN A 431 3.22 39.74 17.16
C ASN A 431 4.67 39.56 16.68
N ARG A 432 5.52 40.53 17.01
CA ARG A 432 6.95 40.30 17.08
C ARG A 432 7.14 39.28 18.20
N LYS A 433 7.91 38.25 17.87
CA LYS A 433 8.20 37.05 18.68
C LYS A 433 8.33 37.31 20.17
#